data_AF-A0A963R3M7-F1
#
_entry.id   AF-A0A963R3M7-F1
#
_cell.length_a   1.000
_cell.length_b   1.000
_cell.length_c   1.000
_cell.angle_alpha   90.00
_cell.angle_beta   90.00
_cell.angle_gamma   90.00
#
_symmetry.space_group_name_H-M   'P 1'
#
loop_
_entity.id
_entity.type
_entity.pdbx_description
1 polymer ?
#
loop_
_entity_poly.entity_id
_entity_poly.type
_entity_poly.pdbx_seq_one_letter_code
_entity_poly.pdbx_strand_id
1 'polypeptide(L)'
;MIAVLQAERQALAGLDLDAIIGCAQDKVALCGTLDVCGPFAPDHSLDEECRGLLDAARRLNEVNRQVRNLLAANVAARLDALTGSPALYRAGGGSTPAYLLAQPRG
;
A
#
# COMPACT_ATOMS: atom_id res chain seq x y z
N MET A 1 -14.98 -11.19 -3.65
CA MET A 1 -14.01 -10.08 -3.49
C MET A 1 -13.22 -10.15 -2.19
N ILE A 2 -13.87 -10.11 -1.02
CA ILE A 2 -13.20 -10.15 0.31
C ILE A 2 -12.21 -11.32 0.44
N ALA A 3 -12.63 -12.54 0.11
CA ALA A 3 -11.78 -13.73 0.20
C ALA A 3 -10.50 -13.61 -0.66
N VAL A 4 -10.63 -13.10 -1.89
CA VAL A 4 -9.48 -12.88 -2.79
C VAL A 4 -8.53 -11.82 -2.23
N LEU A 5 -9.06 -10.77 -1.59
CA LEU A 5 -8.24 -9.76 -0.91
C LEU A 5 -7.51 -10.32 0.33
N GLN A 6 -8.13 -11.23 1.07
CA GLN A 6 -7.47 -11.93 2.18
C GLN A 6 -6.40 -12.91 1.67
N ALA A 7 -6.67 -13.63 0.59
CA ALA A 7 -5.69 -14.51 -0.05
C ALA A 7 -4.47 -13.71 -0.56
N GLU A 8 -4.70 -12.56 -1.22
CA GLU A 8 -3.63 -11.68 -1.64
C GLU A 8 -2.82 -11.17 -0.44
N ARG A 9 -3.47 -10.85 0.70
CA ARG A 9 -2.73 -10.48 1.92
C ARG A 9 -1.77 -11.57 2.34
N GLN A 10 -2.23 -12.82 2.36
CA GLN A 10 -1.39 -13.95 2.73
C GLN A 10 -0.25 -14.15 1.72
N ALA A 11 -0.54 -14.02 0.42
CA ALA A 11 0.46 -14.12 -0.63
C ALA A 11 1.53 -13.02 -0.51
N LEU A 12 1.13 -11.78 -0.22
CA LEU A 12 2.05 -10.66 0.04
C LEU A 12 2.92 -10.90 1.27
N ALA A 13 2.37 -11.49 2.34
CA ALA A 13 3.13 -11.83 3.54
C ALA A 13 4.15 -12.95 3.29
N GLY A 14 3.83 -13.90 2.40
CA GLY A 14 4.71 -14.99 1.97
C GLY A 14 5.65 -14.63 0.83
N LEU A 15 5.52 -13.44 0.22
CA LEU A 15 6.21 -13.06 -1.03
C LEU A 15 6.00 -14.09 -2.16
N ASP A 16 4.83 -14.72 -2.20
CA ASP A 16 4.47 -15.74 -3.18
C ASP A 16 3.98 -15.07 -4.48
N LEU A 17 4.88 -14.98 -5.46
CA LEU A 17 4.61 -14.29 -6.73
C LEU A 17 3.48 -14.96 -7.52
N ASP A 18 3.46 -16.29 -7.59
CA ASP A 18 2.45 -17.03 -8.36
C ASP A 18 1.06 -16.82 -7.74
N ALA A 19 0.96 -16.88 -6.41
CA ALA A 19 -0.28 -16.58 -5.72
C ALA A 19 -0.71 -15.11 -5.87
N ILE A 20 0.23 -14.15 -5.89
CA ILE A 20 -0.08 -12.73 -6.15
C ILE A 20 -0.65 -12.55 -7.55
N ILE A 21 -0.06 -13.18 -8.57
CA ILE A 21 -0.54 -13.10 -9.96
C ILE A 21 -1.93 -13.75 -10.08
N GLY A 22 -2.14 -14.92 -9.47
CA GLY A 22 -3.45 -15.57 -9.42
C GLY A 22 -4.51 -14.67 -8.77
N CYS A 23 -4.21 -14.09 -7.61
CA CYS A 23 -5.11 -13.15 -6.95
C CYS A 23 -5.42 -11.92 -7.81
N ALA A 24 -4.45 -11.41 -8.59
CA ALA A 24 -4.67 -10.29 -9.49
C ALA A 24 -5.66 -10.64 -10.61
N GLN A 25 -5.55 -11.84 -11.18
CA GLN A 25 -6.48 -12.34 -12.21
C GLN A 25 -7.89 -12.53 -11.62
N ASP A 26 -8.00 -13.15 -10.44
CA ASP A 26 -9.27 -13.36 -9.75
C ASP A 26 -10.00 -12.04 -9.43
N LYS A 27 -9.25 -11.01 -9.03
CA LYS A 27 -9.80 -9.65 -8.82
C LYS A 27 -10.38 -9.07 -10.09
N VAL A 28 -9.65 -9.16 -11.21
CA VAL A 28 -10.11 -8.66 -12.51
C VAL A 28 -11.38 -9.39 -12.93
N ALA A 29 -11.41 -10.72 -12.80
CA ALA A 29 -12.57 -11.54 -13.10
C ALA A 29 -13.79 -11.13 -12.24
N LEU A 30 -13.60 -10.95 -10.93
CA LEU A 30 -14.65 -10.52 -10.02
C LEU A 30 -15.16 -9.10 -10.32
N CYS A 31 -14.29 -8.16 -10.67
CA CYS A 31 -14.70 -6.84 -11.11
C CYS A 31 -15.55 -6.94 -12.39
N GLY A 32 -15.14 -7.75 -13.37
CA GLY A 32 -15.93 -7.99 -14.58
C GLY A 32 -17.32 -8.57 -14.28
N THR A 33 -17.42 -9.51 -13.34
CA THR A 33 -18.72 -10.03 -12.88
C THR A 33 -19.58 -8.94 -12.24
N LEU A 34 -19.00 -8.07 -11.41
CA LEU A 34 -19.72 -6.95 -10.78
C LEU A 34 -20.22 -5.94 -11.82
N ASP A 35 -19.42 -5.65 -12.85
CA ASP A 35 -19.79 -4.74 -13.93
C ASP A 35 -20.98 -5.30 -14.75
N VAL A 36 -21.01 -6.61 -15.00
CA VAL A 36 -22.09 -7.30 -15.73
C VAL A 36 -23.36 -7.43 -14.88
N CYS A 37 -23.24 -7.76 -13.60
CA CYS A 37 -24.38 -7.96 -12.69
C CYS A 37 -25.01 -6.64 -12.22
N GLY A 38 -24.38 -5.50 -12.51
CA GLY A 38 -25.01 -4.18 -12.46
C GLY A 38 -25.71 -3.80 -11.15
N PRO A 39 -25.01 -3.73 -10.00
CA PRO A 39 -25.49 -3.01 -8.83
C PRO A 39 -25.56 -1.47 -9.04
N PHE A 40 -25.18 -1.00 -10.22
CA PHE A 40 -25.16 0.41 -10.64
C PHE A 40 -26.22 0.74 -11.71
N ALA A 41 -27.08 -0.22 -12.06
CA ALA A 41 -28.23 0.07 -12.92
C ALA A 41 -29.24 0.95 -12.16
N PRO A 42 -29.91 1.90 -12.83
CA PRO A 42 -30.83 2.85 -12.17
C PRO A 42 -31.97 2.17 -11.39
N ASP A 43 -32.30 0.92 -11.73
CA ASP A 43 -33.39 0.15 -11.15
C ASP A 43 -32.93 -0.90 -10.12
N HIS A 44 -31.62 -0.97 -9.83
CA HIS A 44 -31.03 -1.89 -8.85
C HIS A 44 -30.24 -1.12 -7.80
N SER A 45 -30.87 -0.90 -6.64
CA SER A 45 -30.18 -0.29 -5.49
C SER A 45 -29.43 -1.35 -4.70
N LEU A 46 -28.14 -1.11 -4.43
CA LEU A 46 -27.38 -1.86 -3.43
C LEU A 46 -28.03 -1.71 -2.04
N ASP A 47 -28.34 -2.84 -1.42
CA ASP A 47 -28.78 -2.90 -0.03
C ASP A 47 -27.62 -2.56 0.95
N GLU A 48 -27.98 -2.37 2.21
CA GLU A 48 -27.02 -1.95 3.25
C GLU A 48 -25.97 -3.04 3.54
N GLU A 49 -26.35 -4.31 3.46
CA GLU A 49 -25.44 -5.43 3.65
C GLU A 49 -24.35 -5.44 2.57
N CYS A 50 -24.73 -5.33 1.29
CA CYS A 50 -23.79 -5.26 0.18
C CYS A 50 -22.87 -4.04 0.27
N ARG A 51 -23.39 -2.88 0.72
CA ARG A 51 -22.56 -1.68 0.98
C ARG A 51 -21.52 -1.94 2.07
N GLY A 52 -21.93 -2.57 3.16
CA GLY A 52 -21.02 -2.98 4.24
C GLY A 52 -19.91 -3.91 3.73
N LEU A 53 -20.25 -4.88 2.87
CA LEU A 53 -19.29 -5.78 2.24
C LEU A 53 -18.32 -5.05 1.28
N LEU A 54 -18.80 -4.07 0.52
CA LEU A 54 -17.96 -3.24 -0.36
C LEU A 54 -16.98 -2.38 0.46
N ASP A 55 -17.44 -1.80 1.56
CA ASP A 55 -16.59 -1.02 2.46
C ASP A 55 -15.54 -1.90 3.16
N ALA A 56 -15.88 -3.12 3.53
CA ALA A 56 -14.93 -4.10 4.04
C ALA A 56 -13.87 -4.46 2.98
N ALA A 57 -14.31 -4.74 1.75
CA ALA A 57 -13.41 -5.02 0.62
C ALA A 57 -12.47 -3.84 0.33
N ARG A 58 -12.99 -2.60 0.32
CA ARG A 58 -12.19 -1.39 0.14
C ARG A 58 -11.10 -1.26 1.20
N ARG A 59 -11.45 -1.48 2.48
CA ARG A 59 -10.49 -1.45 3.59
C ARG A 59 -9.40 -2.51 3.43
N LEU A 60 -9.76 -3.74 3.10
CA LEU A 60 -8.79 -4.80 2.87
C LEU A 60 -7.82 -4.48 1.72
N ASN A 61 -8.34 -3.97 0.60
CA ASN A 61 -7.53 -3.59 -0.54
C ASN A 61 -6.55 -2.45 -0.22
N GLU A 62 -6.97 -1.48 0.58
CA GLU A 62 -6.11 -0.39 1.04
C GLU A 62 -4.94 -0.94 1.85
N VAL A 63 -5.20 -1.86 2.77
CA VAL A 63 -4.12 -2.43 3.57
C VAL A 63 -3.21 -3.33 2.70
N ASN A 64 -3.73 -4.02 1.66
CA ASN A 64 -2.89 -4.78 0.72
C ASN A 64 -1.95 -3.85 -0.08
N ARG A 65 -2.48 -2.70 -0.53
CA ARG A 65 -1.70 -1.64 -1.18
C ARG A 65 -0.57 -1.15 -0.26
N GLN A 66 -0.86 -0.92 1.01
CA GLN A 66 0.13 -0.49 2.00
C GLN A 66 1.25 -1.52 2.17
N VAL A 67 0.91 -2.82 2.31
CA VAL A 67 1.93 -3.88 2.41
C VAL A 67 2.83 -3.93 1.19
N ARG A 68 2.27 -3.94 -0.03
CA ARG A 68 3.06 -3.94 -1.26
C ARG A 68 4.01 -2.74 -1.32
N ASN A 69 3.53 -1.56 -0.95
CA ASN A 69 4.34 -0.35 -0.95
C ASN A 69 5.47 -0.39 0.09
N LEU A 70 5.21 -0.95 1.27
CA LEU A 70 6.23 -1.14 2.30
C LEU A 70 7.32 -2.12 1.84
N LEU A 71 6.93 -3.22 1.19
CA LEU A 71 7.88 -4.18 0.62
C LEU A 71 8.76 -3.51 -0.44
N ALA A 72 8.17 -2.74 -1.36
CA ALA A 72 8.90 -2.00 -2.38
C ALA A 72 9.89 -0.99 -1.76
N ALA A 73 9.45 -0.23 -0.76
CA ALA A 73 10.30 0.72 -0.04
C ALA A 73 11.47 0.03 0.68
N ASN A 74 11.23 -1.14 1.27
CA ASN A 74 12.27 -1.92 1.94
C ASN A 74 13.35 -2.41 0.96
N VAL A 75 12.93 -2.93 -0.20
CA VAL A 75 13.86 -3.38 -1.24
C VAL A 75 14.64 -2.19 -1.82
N ALA A 76 13.97 -1.07 -2.12
CA ALA A 76 14.62 0.14 -2.61
C ALA A 76 15.70 0.65 -1.64
N ALA A 77 15.37 0.78 -0.35
CA ALA A 77 16.32 1.25 0.66
C ALA A 77 17.57 0.35 0.78
N ARG A 78 17.41 -0.97 0.61
CA ARG A 78 18.54 -1.91 0.60
C ARG A 78 19.40 -1.78 -0.64
N LEU A 79 18.77 -1.62 -1.81
CA LEU A 79 19.50 -1.39 -3.05
C LEU A 79 20.29 -0.08 -2.99
N ASP A 80 19.68 1.00 -2.51
CA ASP A 80 20.34 2.30 -2.34
C ASP A 80 21.59 2.20 -1.43
N ALA A 81 21.49 1.44 -0.34
CA ALA A 81 22.60 1.20 0.57
C ALA A 81 23.75 0.41 -0.08
N LEU A 82 23.45 -0.53 -0.99
CA LEU A 82 24.45 -1.33 -1.70
C LEU A 82 25.10 -0.58 -2.87
N THR A 83 24.34 0.25 -3.58
CA THR A 83 24.85 0.99 -4.74
C THR A 83 25.56 2.29 -4.35
N GLY A 84 25.65 2.60 -3.06
CA GLY A 84 26.27 3.82 -2.57
C GLY A 84 25.53 5.09 -3.00
N SER A 85 24.24 4.97 -3.36
CA SER A 85 23.39 6.15 -3.50
C SER A 85 23.41 6.85 -2.15
N PRO A 86 23.68 8.17 -2.10
CA PRO A 86 23.57 8.88 -0.84
C PRO A 86 22.10 8.78 -0.45
N ALA A 87 21.79 7.87 0.48
CA ALA A 87 20.56 7.91 1.22
C ALA A 87 20.49 9.34 1.73
N LEU A 88 19.58 10.14 1.15
CA LEU A 88 19.32 11.50 1.59
C LEU A 88 18.63 11.37 2.95
N TYR A 89 19.41 10.99 3.95
CA TYR A 89 19.08 11.12 5.35
C TYR A 89 19.05 12.63 5.63
N ARG A 90 17.93 13.25 5.32
CA ARG A 90 17.55 14.55 5.85
C ARG A 90 16.71 14.28 7.10
N ALA A 91 17.35 13.81 8.16
CA ALA A 91 16.81 13.98 9.50
C ALA A 91 17.79 14.88 10.27
N GLY A 92 17.42 16.15 10.37
CA GLY A 92 17.81 17.03 11.48
C GLY A 92 19.30 17.09 11.81
N GLY A 93 20.13 17.45 10.84
CA GLY A 93 21.38 18.18 11.15
C GLY A 93 20.99 19.54 11.72
N GLY A 94 20.59 19.53 13.00
CA GLY A 94 20.28 20.73 13.77
C GLY A 94 21.51 21.61 13.76
N SER A 95 21.43 22.65 12.94
CA SER A 95 22.32 23.79 12.89
C SER A 95 22.73 24.15 14.31
N THR A 96 24.04 24.10 14.60
CA THR A 96 24.59 24.85 15.74
C THR A 96 24.12 26.28 15.57
N PRO A 97 23.26 26.81 16.45
CA PRO A 97 22.67 28.10 16.22
C PRO A 97 23.78 29.16 16.34
N ALA A 98 23.82 30.08 15.39
CA ALA A 98 24.90 31.04 15.17
C ALA A 98 25.26 31.89 16.40
N TYR A 99 24.41 31.95 17.42
CA TYR A 99 24.70 32.63 18.69
C TYR A 99 25.76 31.93 19.55
N LEU A 100 26.05 30.63 19.33
CA LEU A 100 27.15 29.94 20.03
C LEU A 100 28.54 30.27 19.47
N LEU A 101 28.62 30.88 18.28
CA LEU A 101 29.89 31.33 17.67
C LEU A 101 30.26 32.77 18.05
N ALA A 102 29.40 33.47 18.79
CA ALA A 102 29.60 34.83 19.24
C ALA A 102 29.84 34.89 20.76
N GLN A 103 30.95 34.31 21.23
CA GLN A 103 31.51 34.70 22.53
C GLN A 103 32.78 35.51 22.31
N PRO A 104 32.89 36.73 22.87
CA PRO A 104 34.14 37.47 22.85
C PRO A 104 35.13 36.78 23.79
N ARG A 105 36.33 36.53 23.29
CA ARG A 105 37.47 36.15 24.15
C ARG A 105 37.90 37.39 24.92
N GLY A 106 37.61 37.42 26.21
CA GLY A 106 38.13 38.36 27.20
C GLY A 106 38.48 37.59 28.45
#